data_AF-A0A7S4QBW1-F1
#
_entry.id   AF-A0A7S4QBW1-F1
#
_cell.length_a   1.000
_cell.length_b   1.000
_cell.length_c   1.000
_cell.angle_alpha   90.00
_cell.angle_beta   90.00
_cell.angle_gamma   90.00
#
_symmetry.space_group_name_H-M   'P 1'
#
loop_
_entity.id
_entity.type
_entity.pdbx_description
1 polymer ?
#
loop_
_entity_poly.entity_id
_entity_poly.type
_entity_poly.pdbx_seq_one_letter_code
_entity_poly.pdbx_strand_id
1 'polypeptide(L)'
;MFSPRHVFLLKQWTEVLGQRRKIEFHRKSRLDGLVCREEVFGQTILECYEDRSDRLISRTIFVRNAQEERCKHQGGATLLAGDGFSNNIVVKVIDQYSRPE
;
A
#
# COMPACT_ATOMS: atom_id res chain seq x y z
N MET A 1 -13.15 -10.12 4.96
CA MET A 1 -12.29 -11.08 5.68
C MET A 1 -11.18 -11.51 4.73
N PHE A 2 -9.93 -11.12 5.00
CA PHE A 2 -8.76 -11.49 4.19
C PHE A 2 -8.35 -12.93 4.54
N SER A 3 -8.35 -13.84 3.57
CA SER A 3 -7.87 -15.22 3.73
C SER A 3 -6.73 -15.48 2.76
N PRO A 4 -5.59 -16.02 3.21
CA PRO A 4 -4.39 -16.23 2.39
C PRO A 4 -4.52 -17.36 1.35
N ARG A 5 -5.74 -17.90 1.12
CA ARG A 5 -5.99 -19.05 0.22
C ARG A 5 -6.55 -18.72 -1.15
N HIS A 6 -6.91 -17.47 -1.45
CA HIS A 6 -7.35 -17.09 -2.80
C HIS A 6 -6.18 -16.62 -3.67
N VAL A 7 -5.40 -17.58 -4.15
CA VAL A 7 -4.33 -17.40 -5.14
C VAL A 7 -4.87 -16.81 -6.47
N PHE A 8 -6.20 -16.85 -6.68
CA PHE A 8 -6.87 -16.37 -7.90
C PHE A 8 -7.11 -14.85 -7.98
N LEU A 9 -6.81 -14.07 -6.93
CA LEU A 9 -6.98 -12.60 -6.99
C LEU A 9 -5.72 -11.89 -7.51
N LEU A 10 -4.57 -12.54 -7.38
CA LEU A 10 -3.29 -12.02 -7.78
C LEU A 10 -3.08 -12.27 -9.28
N LYS A 11 -2.91 -11.19 -10.04
CA LYS A 11 -2.55 -11.26 -11.46
C LYS A 11 -1.04 -11.40 -11.63
N GLN A 12 -0.27 -10.60 -10.88
CA GLN A 12 1.18 -10.58 -10.99
C GLN A 12 1.81 -10.09 -9.68
N TRP A 13 2.91 -10.72 -9.28
CA TRP A 13 3.79 -10.26 -8.22
C TRP A 13 5.18 -10.11 -8.80
N THR A 14 5.76 -8.92 -8.71
CA THR A 14 7.15 -8.66 -9.09
C THR A 14 7.87 -7.99 -7.95
N GLU A 15 9.03 -8.51 -7.57
CA GLU A 15 9.81 -7.99 -6.46
C GLU A 15 11.28 -7.87 -6.84
N VAL A 16 11.85 -6.71 -6.51
CA VAL A 16 13.29 -6.49 -6.49
C VAL A 16 13.68 -6.40 -5.02
N LEU A 17 14.34 -7.44 -4.54
CA LEU A 17 14.66 -7.61 -3.11
C LEU A 17 15.33 -6.36 -2.53
N GLY A 18 14.78 -5.87 -1.42
CA GLY A 18 15.29 -4.69 -0.72
C GLY A 18 15.05 -3.35 -1.43
N GLN A 19 14.42 -3.32 -2.60
CA GLN A 19 14.13 -2.08 -3.33
C GLN A 19 12.63 -1.81 -3.50
N ARG A 20 11.93 -2.70 -4.21
CA ARG A 20 10.53 -2.47 -4.59
C ARG A 20 9.75 -3.77 -4.73
N ARG A 21 8.45 -3.68 -4.48
CA ARG A 21 7.48 -4.75 -4.73
C ARG A 21 6.26 -4.17 -5.44
N LYS A 22 5.86 -4.79 -6.55
CA LYS A 22 4.63 -4.47 -7.28
C LYS A 22 3.71 -5.70 -7.29
N ILE A 23 2.48 -5.49 -6.88
CA ILE A 23 1.42 -6.49 -6.79
C ILE A 23 0.25 -5.99 -7.63
N GLU A 24 -0.12 -6.75 -8.65
CA GLU A 24 -1.27 -6.46 -9.50
C GLU A 24 -2.36 -7.50 -9.25
N PHE A 25 -3.60 -7.03 -9.14
CA PHE A 25 -4.76 -7.86 -8.88
C PHE A 25 -5.64 -7.96 -10.12
N HIS A 26 -6.39 -9.06 -10.26
CA HIS A 26 -7.44 -9.12 -11.27
C HIS A 26 -8.53 -8.08 -10.96
N ARG A 27 -9.12 -7.47 -12.00
CA ARG A 27 -10.26 -6.55 -11.83
C ARG A 27 -11.39 -7.23 -11.07
N LYS A 28 -12.03 -6.51 -10.15
CA LYS A 28 -13.15 -6.99 -9.29
C LYS A 28 -12.80 -8.17 -8.36
N SER A 29 -11.53 -8.56 -8.27
CA SER A 29 -11.09 -9.62 -7.38
C SER A 29 -11.13 -9.19 -5.90
N ARG A 30 -10.96 -7.89 -5.64
CA ARG A 30 -11.02 -7.32 -4.30
C ARG A 30 -12.24 -6.42 -4.14
N LEU A 31 -12.90 -6.54 -3.00
CA LEU A 31 -14.09 -5.74 -2.64
C LEU A 31 -13.76 -4.27 -2.38
N ASP A 32 -12.50 -3.94 -2.10
CA ASP A 32 -12.02 -2.57 -1.88
C ASP A 32 -11.66 -1.84 -3.18
N GLY A 33 -11.79 -2.49 -4.33
CA GLY A 33 -11.46 -1.93 -5.63
C GLY A 33 -9.96 -1.82 -5.92
N LEU A 34 -9.08 -2.35 -5.05
CA LEU A 34 -7.64 -2.26 -5.25
C LEU A 34 -7.20 -3.13 -6.44
N VAL A 35 -6.59 -2.50 -7.45
CA VAL A 35 -6.12 -3.18 -8.67
C VAL A 35 -4.60 -3.28 -8.74
N CYS A 36 -3.90 -2.36 -8.10
CA CYS A 36 -2.44 -2.36 -8.06
C CYS A 36 -1.95 -1.79 -6.75
N ARG A 37 -0.91 -2.41 -6.19
CA ARG A 37 -0.12 -1.88 -5.08
C ARG A 37 1.35 -1.95 -5.44
N GLU A 38 2.02 -0.81 -5.43
CA GLU A 38 3.46 -0.71 -5.57
C GLU A 38 4.05 -0.15 -4.28
N GLU A 39 5.10 -0.77 -3.79
CA GLU A 39 5.80 -0.37 -2.58
C GLU A 39 7.27 -0.18 -2.93
N VAL A 40 7.79 1.02 -2.68
CA VAL A 40 9.22 1.31 -2.62
C VAL A 40 9.60 1.24 -1.15
N PHE A 41 10.35 0.21 -0.79
CA PHE A 41 10.58 -0.13 0.62
C PHE A 41 11.21 1.05 1.37
N GLY A 42 10.61 1.39 2.52
CA GLY A 42 11.06 2.49 3.38
C GLY A 42 10.79 3.90 2.83
N GLN A 43 10.11 4.04 1.70
CA GLN A 43 9.83 5.35 1.08
C GLN A 43 8.34 5.58 0.87
N THR A 44 7.70 4.77 0.03
CA THR A 44 6.33 5.02 -0.41
C THR A 44 5.57 3.74 -0.73
N ILE A 45 4.26 3.78 -0.54
CA ILE A 45 3.32 2.79 -1.05
C ILE A 45 2.32 3.54 -1.92
N LEU A 46 2.20 3.15 -3.18
CA LEU A 46 1.19 3.60 -4.11
C LEU A 46 0.13 2.51 -4.27
N GLU A 47 -1.13 2.88 -4.06
CA GLU A 47 -2.29 2.02 -4.26
C GLU A 47 -3.17 2.65 -5.34
N CYS A 48 -3.57 1.85 -6.34
CA CYS A 48 -4.48 2.26 -7.41
C CYS A 48 -5.78 1.48 -7.30
N TYR A 49 -6.88 2.18 -7.51
CA TYR A 49 -8.23 1.67 -7.30
C TYR A 49 -9.09 1.85 -8.55
N GLU A 50 -10.00 0.90 -8.78
CA GLU A 50 -11.07 0.97 -9.77
C GLU A 50 -12.41 0.66 -9.09
N ASP A 51 -13.52 1.10 -9.69
CA ASP A 51 -14.90 0.77 -9.29
C ASP A 51 -15.29 1.11 -7.82
N ARG A 52 -14.60 2.08 -7.20
CA ARG A 52 -14.96 2.54 -5.85
C ARG A 52 -16.09 3.55 -5.88
N SER A 53 -17.08 3.36 -5.00
CA SER A 53 -18.23 4.27 -4.86
C SER A 53 -17.83 5.67 -4.36
N ASP A 54 -16.73 5.78 -3.63
CA ASP A 54 -16.20 7.05 -3.11
C ASP A 54 -15.33 7.81 -4.12
N ARG A 55 -15.17 7.29 -5.36
CA ARG A 55 -14.35 7.87 -6.43
C ARG A 55 -12.86 7.97 -6.12
N LEU A 56 -12.36 7.29 -5.09
CA LEU A 56 -10.92 7.21 -4.83
C LEU A 56 -10.26 6.40 -5.97
N ILE A 57 -9.30 7.01 -6.66
CA ILE A 57 -8.57 6.39 -7.78
C ILE A 57 -7.16 5.98 -7.41
N SER A 58 -6.53 6.71 -6.46
CA SER A 58 -5.22 6.35 -5.96
C SER A 58 -4.99 6.87 -4.55
N ARG A 59 -4.10 6.18 -3.83
CA ARG A 59 -3.59 6.59 -2.52
C ARG A 59 -2.08 6.44 -2.53
N THR A 60 -1.38 7.49 -2.13
CA THR A 60 0.06 7.48 -1.91
C THR A 60 0.34 7.63 -0.42
N ILE A 61 0.94 6.60 0.18
CA ILE A 61 1.35 6.54 1.57
C ILE A 61 2.85 6.75 1.62
N PHE A 62 3.30 7.80 2.27
CA PHE A 62 4.72 8.04 2.53
C PHE A 62 5.07 7.37 3.85
N VAL A 63 6.10 6.54 3.82
CA VAL A 63 6.58 5.81 4.98
C VAL A 63 8.02 6.20 5.29
N ARG A 64 8.42 6.05 6.55
CA ARG A 64 9.82 6.20 7.00
C ARG A 64 10.15 5.16 8.03
N ASN A 65 11.43 4.83 8.15
CA ASN A 65 11.90 3.91 9.17
C ASN A 65 11.84 4.57 10.58
N ALA A 66 11.14 3.94 11.50
CA ALA A 66 10.95 4.40 12.87
C ALA A 66 12.25 4.39 13.69
N GLN A 67 13.24 3.55 13.35
CA GLN A 67 14.55 3.62 14.02
C GLN A 67 15.28 4.93 13.70
N GLU A 68 15.09 5.47 12.50
CA GLU A 68 15.63 6.79 12.13
C GLU A 68 14.85 7.94 12.81
N GLU A 69 13.53 7.78 12.97
CA GLU A 69 12.63 8.81 13.52
C GLU A 69 12.52 8.81 15.06
N ARG A 70 12.91 7.73 15.76
CA ARG A 70 13.05 7.71 17.24
C ARG A 70 14.05 8.75 17.76
N CYS A 71 14.91 9.27 16.89
CA CYS A 71 15.80 10.39 17.20
C CYS A 71 15.11 11.76 17.11
N LYS A 72 13.85 11.86 16.66
CA LYS A 72 13.18 13.15 16.43
C LYS A 72 11.83 13.28 17.13
N HIS A 73 10.81 12.44 16.93
CA HIS A 73 9.45 12.73 17.47
C HIS A 73 8.69 11.52 18.03
N GLN A 74 7.94 11.73 19.14
CA GLN A 74 7.04 10.76 19.75
C GLN A 74 5.63 10.88 19.14
N GLY A 75 5.16 9.83 18.46
CA GLY A 75 3.78 9.71 17.98
C GLY A 75 3.68 9.37 16.49
N GLY A 76 3.80 8.09 16.14
CA GLY A 76 3.62 7.62 14.75
C GLY A 76 2.93 6.27 14.73
N ALA A 77 1.94 6.10 13.85
CA ALA A 77 1.26 4.82 13.63
C ALA A 77 2.18 3.87 12.86
N THR A 78 2.41 2.67 13.41
CA THR A 78 3.27 1.63 12.82
C THR A 78 2.44 0.73 11.90
N LEU A 79 2.90 0.55 10.66
CA LEU A 79 2.34 -0.48 9.79
C LEU A 79 3.03 -1.81 10.07
N LEU A 80 2.29 -2.77 10.63
CA LEU A 80 2.74 -4.16 10.75
C LEU A 80 2.49 -4.87 9.42
N ALA A 81 3.47 -4.82 8.50
CA ALA A 81 3.45 -5.69 7.33
C ALA A 81 3.85 -7.11 7.77
N GLY A 82 2.98 -8.08 7.46
CA GLY A 82 3.05 -9.47 7.95
C GLY A 82 4.21 -10.32 7.46
N ASP A 83 5.26 -9.75 6.87
CA ASP A 83 6.45 -10.48 6.45
C ASP A 83 7.69 -9.61 6.73
N GLY A 84 8.46 -9.96 7.75
CA GLY A 84 9.87 -9.58 7.91
C GLY A 84 10.19 -8.08 8.01
N PHE A 85 10.28 -7.59 9.26
CA PHE A 85 11.12 -6.45 9.66
C PHE A 85 11.14 -5.21 8.76
N SER A 86 10.08 -4.40 8.83
CA SER A 86 10.27 -2.95 8.66
C SER A 86 9.44 -2.20 9.70
N ASN A 87 10.11 -1.55 10.65
CA ASN A 87 9.49 -0.64 11.60
C ASN A 87 9.14 0.66 10.86
N ASN A 88 8.24 0.62 9.88
CA ASN A 88 7.90 1.81 9.12
C ASN A 88 6.73 2.56 9.77
N ILE A 89 6.89 3.87 9.96
CA ILE A 89 5.80 4.78 10.33
C ILE A 89 5.23 5.46 9.10
N VAL A 90 3.92 5.66 9.11
CA VAL A 90 3.25 6.48 8.10
C VAL A 90 3.47 7.94 8.42
N VAL A 91 4.06 8.69 7.49
CA VAL A 91 4.34 10.12 7.64
C VAL A 91 3.25 10.96 6.99
N LYS A 92 2.75 10.52 5.84
CA LYS A 92 1.77 11.27 5.06
C LYS A 92 0.93 10.33 4.22
N VAL A 93 -0.34 10.65 4.08
CA VAL A 93 -1.24 9.99 3.13
C VAL A 93 -1.79 11.06 2.19
N ILE A 94 -1.75 10.77 0.88
CA ILE A 94 -2.33 11.62 -0.16
C ILE A 94 -3.32 10.76 -0.93
N ASP A 95 -4.58 11.17 -0.92
CA ASP A 95 -5.66 10.51 -1.66
C ASP A 95 -6.00 11.33 -2.90
N GLN A 96 -6.14 10.66 -4.04
CA GLN A 96 -6.58 11.25 -5.29
C GLN A 96 -7.95 10.69 -5.67
N TYR A 97 -8.89 11.59 -5.97
CA TYR A 97 -10.26 11.26 -6.36
C TYR A 97 -10.50 11.66 -7.83
N SER A 98 -11.38 10.94 -8.52
CA SER A 98 -11.84 11.36 -9.84
C SER A 98 -12.72 12.62 -9.74
N ARG A 99 -12.74 13.45 -10.78
CA ARG A 99 -13.62 14.62 -10.83
C ARG A 99 -15.09 14.17 -10.86
N PRO A 100 -16.02 14.92 -10.23
CA PRO A 100 -17.44 14.80 -10.54
C PRO A 100 -17.65 15.18 -12.01
N GLU A 101 -18.40 14.36 -12.75
CA GLU A 101 -19.08 14.80 -13.96
C GLU A 101 -20.21 15.78 -13.63
#